data_AF-A0A5C1I3S0-F1
#
_entry.id   AF-A0A5C1I3S0-F1
#
_cell.length_a   1.000
_cell.length_b   1.000
_cell.length_c   1.000
_cell.angle_alpha   90.00
_cell.angle_beta   90.00
_cell.angle_gamma   90.00
#
_symmetry.space_group_name_H-M   'P 1'
#
loop_
_entity.id
_entity.type
_entity.pdbx_description
1 polymer ?
#
loop_
_entity_poly.entity_id
_entity_poly.type
_entity_poly.pdbx_seq_one_letter_code
_entity_poly.pdbx_strand_id
1 'polypeptide(L)'
;MYILYKEDTDYLNKLLNLPARGDEQDWDIELADPARLSEFLATFRAYDLTLSLKKAFLALIIASYDDLLQYDSDDDDFYWTSIKRIIEPEKQEHLALLQYWAFGNLPPEENNTKFRVTSRVRSYLSEA
;
A
#
# COMPACT_ATOMS: atom_id res chain seq x y z
N MET A 1 9.68 -2.19 -9.63
CA MET A 1 9.08 -3.50 -9.27
C MET A 1 9.52 -3.81 -7.86
N TYR A 2 8.58 -4.04 -6.95
CA TYR A 2 8.85 -4.55 -5.61
C TYR A 2 8.45 -6.03 -5.58
N ILE A 3 8.92 -6.77 -4.58
CA ILE A 3 8.71 -8.22 -4.48
C ILE A 3 7.97 -8.49 -3.17
N LEU A 4 6.93 -9.31 -3.25
CA LEU A 4 6.22 -9.86 -2.10
C LEU A 4 6.55 -11.35 -1.98
N TYR A 5 7.02 -11.79 -0.82
CA TYR A 5 7.32 -13.20 -0.60
C TYR A 5 6.05 -13.96 -0.26
N LYS A 6 5.91 -15.16 -0.84
CA LYS A 6 4.72 -16.01 -0.65
C LYS A 6 4.48 -16.35 0.84
N GLU A 7 5.55 -16.55 1.60
CA GLU A 7 5.46 -16.81 3.04
C GLU A 7 4.87 -15.63 3.83
N ASP A 8 5.20 -14.40 3.44
CA ASP A 8 4.67 -13.19 4.07
C ASP A 8 3.20 -12.99 3.72
N THR A 9 2.84 -13.19 2.45
CA THR A 9 1.44 -13.06 2.02
C THR A 9 0.56 -14.17 2.63
N ASP A 10 1.07 -15.40 2.76
CA ASP A 10 0.37 -16.48 3.45
C ASP A 10 0.21 -16.25 4.95
N TYR A 11 1.19 -15.62 5.59
CA TYR A 11 1.07 -15.18 6.98
C TYR A 11 -0.01 -14.10 7.12
N LEU A 12 0.02 -13.07 6.26
CA LEU A 12 -0.95 -11.97 6.28
C LEU A 12 -2.36 -12.45 5.94
N ASN A 13 -2.52 -13.40 5.03
CA ASN A 13 -3.81 -14.04 4.73
C ASN A 13 -4.47 -14.58 6.00
N LYS A 14 -3.69 -15.24 6.85
CA LYS A 14 -4.18 -15.79 8.13
C LYS A 14 -4.40 -14.69 9.17
N LEU A 15 -3.44 -13.79 9.33
CA LEU A 15 -3.50 -12.71 10.31
C LEU A 15 -4.72 -11.81 10.08
N LEU A 16 -4.99 -11.47 8.83
CA LEU A 16 -6.03 -10.54 8.42
C LEU A 16 -7.29 -11.26 7.94
N ASN A 17 -7.36 -12.60 8.02
CA ASN A 17 -8.48 -13.39 7.52
C ASN A 17 -8.90 -12.95 6.09
N LEU A 18 -7.92 -12.85 5.17
CA LEU A 18 -8.17 -12.42 3.79
C LEU A 18 -8.85 -13.55 3.01
N PRO A 19 -9.72 -13.23 2.03
CA PRO A 19 -10.39 -14.22 1.19
C PRO A 19 -9.46 -14.77 0.08
N ALA A 20 -8.20 -15.05 0.41
CA ALA A 20 -7.21 -15.54 -0.53
C ALA A 20 -7.52 -16.98 -0.99
N ARG A 21 -7.41 -17.20 -2.29
CA ARG A 21 -7.57 -18.46 -3.01
C ARG A 21 -6.22 -19.13 -3.26
N GLY A 22 -5.13 -18.37 -3.23
CA GLY A 22 -3.76 -18.86 -3.40
C GLY A 22 -3.26 -18.85 -4.84
N ASP A 23 -4.07 -18.35 -5.78
CA ASP A 23 -3.76 -18.20 -7.20
C ASP A 23 -3.71 -16.72 -7.66
N GLU A 24 -3.69 -15.77 -6.72
CA GLU A 24 -3.58 -14.33 -7.00
C GLU A 24 -2.26 -14.02 -7.72
N GLN A 25 -2.34 -13.23 -8.80
CA GLN A 25 -1.16 -12.76 -9.56
C GLN A 25 -0.57 -11.52 -8.91
N ASP A 26 -1.42 -10.53 -8.62
CA ASP A 26 -1.07 -9.29 -7.91
C ASP A 26 -1.79 -9.29 -6.55
N TRP A 27 -1.26 -10.06 -5.60
CA TRP A 27 -1.91 -10.35 -4.30
C TRP A 27 -2.42 -9.11 -3.56
N ASP A 28 -1.65 -8.03 -3.54
CA ASP A 28 -2.03 -6.78 -2.86
C ASP A 28 -3.16 -6.04 -3.57
N ILE A 29 -3.21 -6.10 -4.91
CA ILE A 29 -4.24 -5.47 -5.73
C ILE A 29 -5.52 -6.32 -5.72
N GLU A 30 -5.41 -7.63 -5.89
CA GLU A 30 -6.57 -8.54 -5.94
C GLU A 30 -7.28 -8.68 -4.60
N LEU A 31 -6.55 -8.54 -3.48
CA LEU A 31 -7.11 -8.60 -2.12
C LEU A 31 -7.27 -7.23 -1.46
N ALA A 32 -7.05 -6.15 -2.21
CA ALA A 32 -7.35 -4.81 -1.75
C ALA A 32 -8.81 -4.71 -1.30
N ASP A 33 -9.03 -4.03 -0.16
CA ASP A 33 -10.38 -3.84 0.37
C ASP A 33 -10.49 -2.46 1.04
N PRO A 34 -11.09 -1.46 0.37
CA PRO A 34 -11.22 -0.12 0.94
C PRO A 34 -12.10 -0.09 2.20
N ALA A 35 -13.05 -1.02 2.35
CA ALA A 35 -13.91 -1.09 3.54
C ALA A 35 -13.13 -1.55 4.79
N ARG A 36 -11.98 -2.20 4.60
CA ARG A 36 -11.13 -2.72 5.66
C ARG A 36 -9.88 -1.87 5.94
N LEU A 37 -9.70 -0.74 5.24
CA LEU A 37 -8.50 0.09 5.41
C LEU A 37 -8.27 0.55 6.86
N SER A 38 -9.35 0.95 7.56
CA SER A 38 -9.28 1.32 8.97
C SER A 38 -8.80 0.16 9.87
N GLU A 39 -9.28 -1.06 9.60
CA GLU A 39 -8.86 -2.28 10.28
C GLU A 39 -7.38 -2.58 10.00
N PHE A 40 -6.96 -2.52 8.73
CA PHE A 40 -5.58 -2.78 8.33
C PHE A 40 -4.60 -1.81 9.00
N LEU A 41 -4.92 -0.51 9.05
CA LEU A 41 -4.10 0.49 9.74
C LEU A 41 -4.02 0.25 11.26
N ALA A 42 -5.11 -0.23 11.88
CA ALA A 42 -5.11 -0.58 13.30
C ALA A 42 -4.24 -1.82 13.55
N THR A 43 -4.41 -2.88 12.76
CA THR A 43 -3.65 -4.13 12.89
C THR A 43 -2.16 -3.91 12.62
N PHE A 44 -1.79 -3.11 11.61
CA PHE A 44 -0.38 -2.79 11.33
C PHE A 44 0.32 -2.19 12.56
N ARG A 45 -0.38 -1.32 13.31
CA ARG A 45 0.16 -0.66 14.51
C ARG A 45 0.16 -1.55 15.75
N ALA A 46 -0.71 -2.56 15.79
CA ALA A 46 -0.88 -3.43 16.95
C ALA A 46 0.16 -4.55 17.02
N TYR A 47 0.74 -4.95 15.88
CA TYR A 47 1.68 -6.06 15.80
C TYR A 47 3.11 -5.58 15.53
N ASP A 48 4.07 -6.18 16.23
CA ASP A 48 5.49 -6.03 15.92
C ASP A 48 5.85 -6.98 14.77
N LEU A 49 5.74 -6.48 13.54
CA LEU A 49 5.96 -7.25 12.32
C LEU A 49 7.41 -7.14 11.85
N THR A 50 7.93 -8.20 11.24
CA THR A 50 9.21 -8.15 10.55
C THR A 50 9.17 -7.16 9.40
N LEU A 51 10.32 -6.64 8.98
CA LEU A 51 10.40 -5.70 7.88
C LEU A 51 9.78 -6.25 6.58
N SER A 52 9.93 -7.55 6.31
CA SER A 52 9.35 -8.21 5.13
C SER A 52 7.82 -8.22 5.19
N LEU A 53 7.25 -8.61 6.33
CA LEU A 53 5.80 -8.56 6.58
C LEU A 53 5.25 -7.14 6.50
N LYS A 54 5.98 -6.14 7.04
CA LYS A 54 5.59 -4.73 6.93
C LYS A 54 5.53 -4.28 5.47
N LYS A 55 6.49 -4.68 4.62
CA LYS A 55 6.47 -4.34 3.19
C LYS A 55 5.24 -4.92 2.49
N ALA A 56 4.93 -6.20 2.72
CA ALA A 56 3.76 -6.84 2.14
C ALA A 56 2.45 -6.23 2.65
N PHE A 57 2.36 -5.94 3.95
CA PHE A 57 1.16 -5.34 4.52
C PHE A 57 0.97 -3.89 4.07
N LEU A 58 2.05 -3.11 3.95
CA LEU A 58 1.98 -1.76 3.40
C LEU A 58 1.54 -1.77 1.92
N ALA A 59 1.96 -2.76 1.12
CA ALA A 59 1.48 -2.89 -0.27
C ALA A 59 -0.05 -3.05 -0.31
N LEU A 60 -0.60 -3.96 0.50
CA LEU A 60 -2.06 -4.15 0.64
C LEU A 60 -2.78 -2.88 1.13
N ILE A 61 -2.19 -2.16 2.09
CA ILE A 61 -2.74 -0.90 2.61
C ILE A 61 -2.78 0.16 1.51
N ILE A 62 -1.71 0.32 0.72
CA ILE A 62 -1.67 1.30 -0.37
C ILE A 62 -2.67 0.92 -1.47
N ALA A 63 -2.78 -0.35 -1.84
CA ALA A 63 -3.76 -0.81 -2.82
C ALA A 63 -5.21 -0.57 -2.34
N SER A 64 -5.51 -0.90 -1.08
CA SER A 64 -6.82 -0.65 -0.48
C SER A 64 -7.14 0.85 -0.38
N TYR A 65 -6.12 1.68 -0.16
CA TYR A 65 -6.27 3.14 -0.17
C TYR A 65 -6.48 3.68 -1.59
N ASP A 66 -5.81 3.14 -2.60
CA ASP A 66 -6.05 3.48 -4.00
C ASP A 66 -7.51 3.22 -4.41
N ASP A 67 -8.06 2.08 -3.98
CA ASP A 67 -9.47 1.75 -4.18
C ASP A 67 -10.41 2.67 -3.41
N LEU A 68 -10.05 3.08 -2.19
CA LEU A 68 -10.85 4.03 -1.40
C LEU A 68 -10.98 5.35 -2.15
N LEU A 69 -9.88 5.84 -2.76
CA LEU A 69 -9.82 7.09 -3.51
C LEU A 69 -10.74 7.13 -4.75
N GLN A 70 -11.33 6.00 -5.14
CA GLN A 70 -12.35 5.96 -6.18
C GLN A 70 -13.72 6.47 -5.68
N TYR A 71 -13.97 6.40 -4.37
CA TYR A 71 -15.25 6.70 -3.73
C TYR A 71 -15.17 7.84 -2.70
N ASP A 72 -14.01 8.02 -2.08
CA ASP A 72 -13.75 9.02 -1.04
C ASP A 72 -12.38 9.66 -1.30
N SER A 73 -12.33 10.97 -1.52
CA SER A 73 -11.08 11.68 -1.83
C SER A 73 -10.11 11.82 -0.66
N ASP A 74 -10.52 11.44 0.56
CA ASP A 74 -9.73 11.59 1.80
C ASP A 74 -9.32 13.05 1.98
N ASP A 75 -10.27 13.99 1.84
CA ASP A 75 -10.03 15.44 1.85
C ASP A 75 -9.48 15.96 3.18
N ASP A 76 -9.75 15.26 4.29
CA ASP A 76 -9.22 15.57 5.61
C ASP A 76 -7.85 14.91 5.88
N ASP A 77 -7.30 14.20 4.89
CA ASP A 77 -6.01 13.50 4.92
C ASP A 77 -5.90 12.47 6.06
N PHE A 78 -7.00 11.97 6.59
CA PHE A 78 -6.99 11.04 7.72
C PHE A 78 -6.23 9.75 7.39
N TYR A 79 -6.57 9.10 6.28
CA TYR A 79 -5.95 7.86 5.86
C TYR A 79 -4.52 8.10 5.39
N TRP A 80 -4.31 9.14 4.57
CA TRP A 80 -2.98 9.47 4.09
C TRP A 80 -1.99 9.77 5.21
N THR A 81 -2.40 10.53 6.22
CA THR A 81 -1.57 10.82 7.38
C THR A 81 -1.21 9.56 8.16
N SER A 82 -2.14 8.61 8.28
CA SER A 82 -1.88 7.32 8.92
C SER A 82 -0.89 6.47 8.12
N ILE A 83 -1.01 6.44 6.80
CA ILE A 83 -0.09 5.73 5.90
C ILE A 83 1.32 6.34 5.98
N LYS A 84 1.45 7.67 5.98
CA LYS A 84 2.76 8.34 6.16
C LYS A 84 3.45 7.93 7.46
N ARG A 85 2.71 7.81 8.57
CA ARG A 85 3.28 7.36 9.85
C ARG A 85 3.82 5.93 9.81
N ILE A 86 3.31 5.08 8.92
CA ILE A 86 3.84 3.74 8.68
C ILE A 86 5.12 3.81 7.86
N ILE A 87 5.15 4.66 6.83
CA ILE A 87 6.28 4.77 5.90
C ILE A 87 7.50 5.43 6.56
N GLU A 88 7.30 6.52 7.30
CA GLU A 88 8.38 7.39 7.79
C GLU A 88 9.54 6.68 8.51
N PRO A 89 9.30 5.78 9.48
CA PRO A 89 10.38 5.15 10.24
C PRO A 89 11.34 4.32 9.37
N GLU A 90 10.86 3.76 8.27
CA GLU A 90 11.58 2.81 7.42
C GLU A 90 11.49 3.22 5.92
N LYS A 91 11.42 4.53 5.63
CA LYS A 91 11.13 5.08 4.29
C LYS A 91 11.99 4.47 3.18
N GLN A 92 13.30 4.31 3.42
CA GLN A 92 14.24 3.75 2.45
C GLN A 92 13.90 2.30 2.08
N GLU A 93 13.41 1.53 3.05
CA GLU A 93 13.00 0.14 2.86
C GLU A 93 11.74 0.01 1.99
N HIS A 94 10.91 1.06 1.97
CA HIS A 94 9.67 1.12 1.20
C HIS A 94 9.82 1.82 -0.15
N LEU A 95 11.01 2.32 -0.49
CA LEU A 95 11.21 3.16 -1.68
C LEU A 95 10.78 2.46 -2.99
N ALA A 96 11.10 1.18 -3.16
CA ALA A 96 10.72 0.43 -4.36
C ALA A 96 9.20 0.28 -4.53
N LEU A 97 8.47 0.15 -3.41
CA LEU A 97 7.01 0.12 -3.38
C LEU A 97 6.46 1.51 -3.74
N LEU A 98 6.95 2.57 -3.09
CA LEU A 98 6.50 3.94 -3.37
C LEU A 98 6.79 4.36 -4.81
N GLN A 99 7.94 4.00 -5.37
CA GLN A 99 8.27 4.27 -6.77
C GLN A 99 7.34 3.55 -7.74
N TYR A 100 6.90 2.32 -7.42
CA TYR A 100 5.90 1.61 -8.22
C TYR A 100 4.59 2.40 -8.28
N TRP A 101 4.06 2.79 -7.11
CA TRP A 101 2.79 3.54 -7.01
C TRP A 101 2.88 4.98 -7.53
N ALA A 102 4.09 5.56 -7.58
CA ALA A 102 4.38 6.85 -8.19
C ALA A 102 4.54 6.79 -9.73
N PHE A 103 4.49 5.61 -10.35
CA PHE A 103 4.89 5.40 -11.76
C PHE A 103 6.29 5.94 -12.05
N GLY A 104 7.23 5.74 -11.12
CA GLY A 104 8.51 6.44 -10.99
C GLY A 104 9.51 6.33 -12.15
N ASN A 105 9.12 5.87 -13.34
CA ASN A 105 9.93 5.84 -14.56
C ASN A 105 9.14 6.09 -15.86
N LEU A 106 7.84 6.44 -15.82
CA LEU A 106 7.08 6.70 -17.04
C LEU A 106 7.31 8.14 -17.54
N PRO A 107 7.45 8.36 -18.87
CA PRO A 107 7.50 9.69 -19.43
C PRO A 107 6.22 10.48 -19.06
N PRO A 108 6.29 11.83 -18.93
CA PRO A 108 5.15 12.68 -18.55
C PRO A 108 3.91 12.51 -19.44
N GLU A 109 4.11 12.00 -20.66
CA GLU A 109 3.12 11.79 -21.71
C GLU A 109 2.30 10.50 -21.49
N GLU A 110 2.85 9.57 -20.69
CA GLU A 110 2.20 8.34 -20.23
C GLU A 110 1.70 8.45 -18.78
N ASN A 111 1.75 9.65 -18.22
CA ASN A 111 1.25 10.00 -16.90
C ASN A 111 -0.28 10.03 -16.83
N ASN A 112 -0.92 9.03 -17.43
CA ASN A 112 -2.29 8.69 -17.12
C ASN A 112 -2.25 8.16 -15.68
N THR A 113 -2.85 8.89 -14.74
CA THR A 113 -3.03 8.48 -13.34
C THR A 113 -3.91 7.22 -13.30
N LYS A 114 -3.34 6.07 -13.62
CA LYS A 114 -4.05 4.78 -13.59
C LYS A 114 -4.41 4.42 -12.15
N PHE A 115 -3.52 4.75 -11.22
CA PHE A 115 -3.78 4.72 -9.77
C PHE A 115 -4.12 6.12 -9.28
N ARG A 116 -5.11 6.21 -8.39
CA ARG A 116 -5.58 7.43 -7.74
C ARG A 116 -4.56 7.94 -6.71
N VAL A 117 -3.84 7.03 -6.05
CA VAL A 117 -2.84 7.33 -5.01
C VAL A 117 -1.56 7.95 -5.57
N THR A 118 -1.32 7.86 -6.89
CA THR A 118 -0.08 8.29 -7.54
C THR A 118 0.33 9.72 -7.20
N SER A 119 -0.61 10.68 -7.25
CA SER A 119 -0.31 12.09 -6.97
C SER A 119 0.20 12.29 -5.55
N ARG A 120 -0.46 11.64 -4.57
CA ARG A 120 -0.09 11.68 -3.16
C ARG A 120 1.30 11.08 -2.91
N VAL A 121 1.60 9.93 -3.51
CA VAL A 121 2.92 9.28 -3.37
C VAL A 121 4.02 10.14 -3.99
N ARG A 122 3.78 10.79 -5.13
CA ARG A 122 4.77 11.68 -5.76
C ARG A 122 5.06 12.90 -4.91
N SER A 123 4.03 13.57 -4.40
CA SER A 123 4.20 14.70 -3.47
C SER A 123 5.07 14.28 -2.28
N TYR A 124 4.75 13.14 -1.67
CA TYR A 124 5.52 12.59 -0.54
C TYR A 124 6.98 12.24 -0.87
N LEU A 125 7.26 11.73 -2.07
CA LEU A 125 8.63 11.44 -2.51
C LEU A 125 9.41 12.73 -2.84
N SER A 126 8.74 13.81 -3.25
CA SER A 126 9.35 15.11 -3.56
C SER A 126 9.60 16.00 -2.33
N GLU A 127 8.94 15.72 -1.22
CA GLU A 127 9.12 16.41 0.07
C GLU A 127 10.40 15.98 0.83
N ALA A 128 11.17 15.03 0.28
CA ALA A 128 12.33 14.40 0.91
C ALA A 128 13.66 15.09 0.61
#